data_AF-A0A940DIL4-F1
#
_entry.id   AF-A0A940DIL4-F1
#
_cell.length_a   1.000
_cell.length_b   1.000
_cell.length_c   1.000
_cell.angle_alpha   90.00
_cell.angle_beta   90.00
_cell.angle_gamma   90.00
#
_symmetry.space_group_name_H-M   'P 1'
#
loop_
_entity.id
_entity.type
_entity.pdbx_description
1 polymer ?
#
loop_
_entity_poly.entity_id
_entity_poly.type
_entity_poly.pdbx_seq_one_letter_code
_entity_poly.pdbx_strand_id
1 'polypeptide(L)'
;METNGLLIGPHASNLLSEIVLTAVDSKLSKKYKYIRNIGDYTCYVQTSDDAEKFLTDLAKELRKYDLTLNIKKTRIVELPTAAGEDWINQLNSFPAFCGRAKEKEIELTRKEVKAFLDLALNLAQRKDDFAVITYAVKMLSSKSDDDDEKRKVKLDTSALRWYLSRMHHLLLAYPYLVHVVDGCVLKMEGVEVEDIKKMGDDLYRVGKEKRLWEACSYALYWSIEYGYEPEAGGDNIAEEAVRSEDCIFMLLAYLRARKDGDDAAKDKMVIKAKELRDKDFERYWLFVYEVYRFEGEVLWHERDNANGKSKDKPKKISRLDKILGQFECLREAGISFIVDDFSEKCNR
;
A
#
# COMPACT_ATOMS: atom_id res chain seq x y z
N MET A 1 14.98 18.33 18.14
CA MET A 1 14.95 16.93 17.66
C MET A 1 14.92 17.01 16.15
N GLU A 2 16.07 16.89 15.52
CA GLU A 2 16.18 16.81 14.06
C GLU A 2 15.86 15.37 13.66
N THR A 3 14.86 15.20 12.81
CA THR A 3 14.56 13.91 12.17
C THR A 3 15.59 13.68 11.07
N ASN A 4 16.73 13.09 11.42
CA ASN A 4 17.67 12.49 10.45
C ASN A 4 17.08 11.17 9.90
N GLY A 5 15.89 11.25 9.33
CA GLY A 5 15.28 10.16 8.58
C GLY A 5 15.42 10.44 7.09
N LEU A 6 15.98 9.52 6.33
CA LEU A 6 15.79 9.52 4.88
C LEU A 6 14.28 9.44 4.60
N LEU A 7 13.79 10.24 3.65
CA LEU A 7 12.41 10.17 3.19
C LEU A 7 12.09 8.73 2.75
N ILE A 8 11.03 8.14 3.29
CA ILE A 8 10.58 6.81 2.90
C ILE A 8 9.82 6.95 1.57
N GLY A 9 10.46 6.51 0.48
CA GLY A 9 9.96 6.46 -0.90
C GLY A 9 11.12 6.47 -1.92
N PRO A 10 10.86 6.31 -3.23
CA PRO A 10 11.00 5.08 -4.04
C PRO A 10 12.43 4.46 -4.04
N HIS A 11 12.75 3.51 -4.93
CA HIS A 11 13.99 2.71 -4.97
C HIS A 11 15.32 3.40 -4.56
N ALA A 12 15.43 4.72 -4.73
CA ALA A 12 16.56 5.53 -4.28
C ALA A 12 16.84 5.45 -2.76
N SER A 13 15.83 5.51 -1.88
CA SER A 13 16.06 5.44 -0.43
C SER A 13 16.54 4.07 0.04
N ASN A 14 16.06 3.00 -0.61
CA ASN A 14 16.56 1.65 -0.38
C ASN A 14 18.01 1.52 -0.83
N LEU A 15 18.35 2.08 -2.00
CA LEU A 15 19.72 2.09 -2.50
C LEU A 15 20.67 2.86 -1.57
N LEU A 16 20.26 4.05 -1.10
CA LEU A 16 21.04 4.83 -0.15
C LEU A 16 21.25 4.09 1.18
N SER A 17 20.21 3.46 1.70
CA SER A 17 20.30 2.63 2.90
C SER A 17 21.28 1.47 2.70
N GLU A 18 21.22 0.81 1.54
CA GLU A 18 22.12 -0.30 1.19
C GLU A 18 23.58 0.15 1.07
N ILE A 19 23.84 1.32 0.48
CA ILE A 19 25.19 1.91 0.40
C ILE A 19 25.77 2.13 1.81
N VAL A 20 24.98 2.72 2.72
CA VAL A 20 25.41 2.98 4.11
C VAL A 20 25.66 1.67 4.85
N LEU A 21 24.75 0.71 4.77
CA LEU A 21 24.87 -0.58 5.46
C LEU A 21 26.01 -1.44 4.89
N THR A 22 26.29 -1.35 3.60
CA THR A 22 27.48 -1.99 2.99
C THR A 22 28.79 -1.44 3.56
N ALA A 23 28.84 -0.15 3.89
CA ALA A 23 30.01 0.45 4.54
C ALA A 23 30.22 -0.11 5.95
N VAL A 24 29.14 -0.33 6.71
CA VAL A 24 29.16 -1.04 8.00
C VAL A 24 29.63 -2.49 7.81
N ASP A 25 29.12 -3.17 6.78
CA ASP A 25 29.51 -4.55 6.49
C ASP A 25 31.00 -4.71 6.20
N SER A 26 31.59 -3.75 5.48
CA SER A 26 33.03 -3.74 5.19
C SER A 26 33.92 -3.79 6.44
N LYS A 27 33.40 -3.37 7.59
CA LYS A 27 34.10 -3.38 8.88
C LYS A 27 33.80 -4.65 9.67
N LEU A 28 32.53 -5.05 9.73
CA LEU A 28 32.09 -6.21 10.53
C LEU A 28 32.47 -7.55 9.91
N SER A 29 32.39 -7.68 8.58
CA SER A 29 32.71 -8.92 7.84
C SER A 29 34.15 -9.40 8.04
N LYS A 30 35.04 -8.52 8.49
CA LYS A 30 36.44 -8.86 8.84
C LYS A 30 36.56 -9.67 10.14
N LYS A 31 35.57 -9.58 11.02
CA LYS A 31 35.58 -10.21 12.36
C LYS A 31 34.52 -11.30 12.51
N TYR A 32 33.39 -11.15 11.82
CA TYR A 32 32.21 -11.98 12.02
C TYR A 32 31.69 -12.56 10.70
N LYS A 33 31.15 -13.78 10.77
CA LYS A 33 30.35 -14.37 9.69
C LYS A 33 28.88 -14.21 10.04
N TYR A 34 28.15 -13.44 9.25
CA TYR A 34 26.74 -13.16 9.45
C TYR A 34 26.04 -13.01 8.10
N ILE A 35 24.71 -13.05 8.15
CA ILE A 35 23.82 -12.81 7.01
C ILE A 35 23.08 -11.51 7.31
N ARG A 36 23.02 -10.60 6.33
CA ARG A 36 22.21 -9.38 6.40
C ARG A 36 21.13 -9.43 5.32
N ASN A 37 19.90 -9.10 5.70
CA ASN A 37 18.80 -8.87 4.77
C ASN A 37 18.22 -7.48 5.03
N ILE A 38 18.50 -6.53 4.13
CA ILE A 38 18.16 -5.10 4.30
C ILE A 38 18.72 -4.59 5.64
N GLY A 39 17.88 -4.37 6.65
CA GLY A 39 18.28 -3.89 7.97
C GLY A 39 18.48 -4.99 9.02
N ASP A 40 18.17 -6.23 8.71
CA ASP A 40 18.18 -7.34 9.68
C ASP A 40 19.51 -8.11 9.61
N TYR A 41 20.15 -8.29 10.77
CA TYR A 41 21.43 -9.00 10.91
C TYR A 41 21.24 -10.32 11.69
N THR A 42 21.73 -11.42 11.12
CA THR A 42 21.77 -12.74 11.76
C THR A 42 23.21 -13.24 11.82
N CYS A 43 23.79 -13.29 13.02
CA CYS A 43 25.16 -13.74 13.26
C CYS A 43 25.17 -15.05 14.06
N TYR A 44 26.01 -16.01 13.65
CA TYR A 44 26.19 -17.28 14.35
C TYR A 44 27.56 -17.32 15.03
N VAL A 45 27.57 -17.54 16.34
CA VAL A 45 28.77 -17.53 17.19
C VAL A 45 28.73 -18.69 18.19
N GLN A 46 29.89 -19.00 18.79
CA GLN A 46 30.03 -20.16 19.67
C GLN A 46 29.59 -19.90 21.13
N THR A 47 29.67 -18.65 21.60
CA THR A 47 29.41 -18.29 23.00
C THR A 47 28.48 -17.08 23.10
N SER A 48 27.78 -16.94 24.23
CA SER A 48 26.97 -15.74 24.51
C SER A 48 27.84 -14.48 24.55
N ASP A 49 29.04 -14.57 25.10
CA ASP A 49 30.00 -13.45 25.14
C ASP A 49 30.37 -12.96 23.73
N ASP A 50 30.55 -13.87 22.77
CA ASP A 50 30.82 -13.49 21.38
C ASP A 50 29.60 -12.85 20.71
N ALA A 51 28.38 -13.24 21.11
CA ALA A 51 27.15 -12.64 20.62
C ALA A 51 27.00 -11.20 21.15
N GLU A 52 27.26 -10.98 22.43
CA GLU A 52 27.27 -9.64 23.04
C GLU A 52 28.35 -8.74 22.43
N LYS A 53 29.54 -9.29 22.16
CA LYS A 53 30.60 -8.57 21.43
C LYS A 53 30.15 -8.18 20.03
N PHE A 54 29.51 -9.09 19.28
CA PHE A 54 28.97 -8.78 17.96
C PHE A 54 27.96 -7.62 18.02
N LEU A 55 27.01 -7.67 18.95
CA LEU A 55 26.02 -6.61 19.13
C LEU A 55 26.66 -5.26 19.48
N THR A 56 27.69 -5.28 20.34
CA THR A 56 28.43 -4.08 20.74
C THR A 56 29.20 -3.46 19.57
N ASP A 57 29.91 -4.29 18.81
CA ASP A 57 30.65 -3.85 17.62
C ASP A 57 29.69 -3.34 16.53
N LEU A 58 28.58 -4.04 16.28
CA LEU A 58 27.54 -3.60 15.35
C LEU A 58 26.94 -2.26 15.76
N ALA A 59 26.55 -2.09 17.02
CA ALA A 59 26.02 -0.82 17.53
C ALA A 59 27.03 0.33 17.37
N LYS A 60 28.31 0.06 17.60
CA LYS A 60 29.39 1.05 17.45
C LYS A 60 29.58 1.47 15.99
N GLU A 61 29.55 0.53 15.05
CA GLU A 61 29.69 0.85 13.62
C GLU A 61 28.46 1.56 13.07
N LEU A 62 27.24 1.16 13.47
CA LEU A 62 25.99 1.83 13.09
C LEU A 62 25.92 3.28 13.58
N ARG A 63 26.37 3.55 14.81
CA ARG A 63 26.39 4.91 15.39
C ARG A 63 27.21 5.92 14.61
N LYS A 64 28.17 5.48 13.79
CA LYS A 64 28.96 6.39 12.92
C LYS A 64 28.13 7.04 11.82
N TYR A 65 26.96 6.47 11.53
CA TYR A 65 26.00 6.95 10.55
C TYR A 65 24.68 7.37 11.22
N ASP A 66 24.72 7.66 12.54
CA ASP A 66 23.55 7.99 13.36
C ASP A 66 22.44 6.91 13.37
N LEU A 67 22.78 5.66 13.03
CA LEU A 67 21.88 4.51 13.11
C LEU A 67 21.96 3.86 14.49
N THR A 68 20.83 3.34 14.96
CA THR A 68 20.73 2.66 16.26
C THR A 68 20.07 1.29 16.12
N LEU A 69 20.46 0.36 17.00
CA LEU A 69 19.81 -0.95 17.09
C LEU A 69 18.45 -0.82 17.78
N ASN A 70 17.46 -1.52 17.25
CA ASN A 70 16.17 -1.66 17.91
C ASN A 70 16.27 -2.70 19.03
N ILE A 71 16.51 -2.24 20.25
CA ILE A 71 16.69 -3.10 21.45
C ILE A 71 15.52 -4.09 21.63
N LYS A 72 14.28 -3.69 21.28
CA LYS A 72 13.11 -4.59 21.39
C LYS A 72 13.16 -5.77 20.43
N LYS A 73 13.80 -5.60 19.26
CA LYS A 73 13.93 -6.63 18.23
C LYS A 73 15.24 -7.42 18.34
N THR A 74 16.25 -6.86 18.99
CA THR A 74 17.55 -7.51 19.19
C THR A 74 17.46 -8.59 20.27
N ARG A 75 17.87 -9.82 19.93
CA ARG A 75 17.87 -10.97 20.85
C ARG A 75 19.06 -11.89 20.59
N ILE A 76 19.59 -12.47 21.65
CA ILE A 76 20.53 -13.60 21.60
C ILE A 76 19.70 -14.85 21.87
N VAL A 77 19.84 -15.86 21.01
CA VAL A 77 19.04 -17.09 21.08
C VAL A 77 19.99 -18.28 21.13
N GLU A 78 19.87 -19.11 22.16
CA GLU A 78 20.65 -20.33 22.29
C GLU A 78 20.11 -21.44 21.36
N LEU A 79 21.03 -22.11 20.67
CA LEU A 79 20.71 -23.25 19.82
C LEU A 79 20.80 -24.57 20.61
N PRO A 80 20.02 -25.60 20.26
CA PRO A 80 19.14 -25.68 19.08
C PRO A 80 17.81 -24.95 19.30
N THR A 81 17.40 -24.16 18.31
CA THR A 81 16.06 -23.57 18.23
C THR A 81 15.32 -24.19 17.04
N ALA A 82 13.99 -24.24 17.08
CA ALA A 82 13.19 -24.74 15.97
C ALA A 82 13.54 -24.02 14.65
N ALA A 83 13.69 -24.79 13.57
CA ALA A 83 13.92 -24.25 12.23
C ALA A 83 12.62 -23.64 11.71
N GLY A 84 12.57 -22.30 11.65
CA GLY A 84 11.43 -21.54 11.15
C GLY A 84 10.69 -20.78 12.24
N GLU A 85 9.83 -19.85 11.81
CA GLU A 85 9.01 -19.12 12.75
C GLU A 85 7.88 -20.00 13.28
N ASP A 86 7.89 -20.24 14.60
CA ASP A 86 6.95 -21.12 15.31
C ASP A 86 5.47 -20.89 14.92
N TRP A 87 5.07 -19.64 14.69
CA TRP A 87 3.70 -19.31 14.30
C TRP A 87 3.30 -19.79 12.89
N ILE A 88 4.24 -19.82 11.93
CA ILE A 88 3.97 -20.32 10.57
C ILE A 88 3.64 -21.81 10.63
N ASN A 89 4.45 -22.55 11.40
CA ASN A 89 4.22 -23.98 11.63
C ASN A 89 2.88 -24.20 12.35
N GLN A 90 2.56 -23.38 13.36
CA GLN A 90 1.27 -23.47 14.06
C GLN A 90 0.08 -23.24 13.12
N LEU A 91 0.13 -22.21 12.26
CA LEU A 91 -0.94 -21.95 11.29
C LEU A 91 -1.06 -23.06 10.23
N ASN A 92 0.07 -23.53 9.68
CA ASN A 92 0.07 -24.61 8.69
C ASN A 92 -0.39 -25.96 9.29
N SER A 93 -0.10 -26.19 10.57
CA SER A 93 -0.52 -27.39 11.30
C SER A 93 -1.99 -27.39 11.73
N PHE A 94 -2.72 -26.29 11.48
CA PHE A 94 -4.11 -26.19 11.89
C PHE A 94 -4.94 -27.35 11.33
N PRO A 95 -5.80 -28.02 12.13
CA PRO A 95 -6.43 -29.29 11.76
C PRO A 95 -7.17 -29.27 10.42
N ALA A 96 -7.78 -28.14 10.06
CA ALA A 96 -8.51 -28.00 8.81
C ALA A 96 -7.61 -28.08 7.56
N PHE A 97 -6.31 -27.77 7.68
CA PHE A 97 -5.34 -27.84 6.58
C PHE A 97 -4.51 -29.12 6.62
N CYS A 98 -4.11 -29.58 7.80
CA CYS A 98 -3.30 -30.79 7.95
C CYS A 98 -4.13 -32.06 7.77
N GLY A 99 -5.34 -32.12 8.34
CA GLY A 99 -6.20 -33.31 8.27
C GLY A 99 -6.72 -33.61 6.85
N ARG A 100 -6.69 -32.61 5.97
CA ARG A 100 -7.21 -32.67 4.59
C ARG A 100 -6.09 -32.45 3.56
N ALA A 101 -4.86 -32.81 3.91
CA ALA A 101 -3.69 -32.46 3.13
C ALA A 101 -3.65 -33.02 1.69
N LYS A 102 -4.43 -34.06 1.40
CA LYS A 102 -4.51 -34.68 0.08
C LYS A 102 -5.60 -34.08 -0.81
N GLU A 103 -6.45 -33.20 -0.26
CA GLU A 103 -7.56 -32.59 -0.99
C GLU A 103 -7.06 -31.38 -1.77
N LYS A 104 -7.38 -31.34 -3.07
CA LYS A 104 -7.08 -30.18 -3.93
C LYS A 104 -7.97 -28.99 -3.63
N GLU A 105 -9.18 -29.25 -3.14
CA GLU A 105 -10.17 -28.24 -2.78
C GLU A 105 -10.68 -28.56 -1.38
N ILE A 106 -10.60 -27.58 -0.47
CA ILE A 106 -11.04 -27.73 0.93
C ILE A 106 -12.12 -26.69 1.18
N GLU A 107 -13.30 -27.16 1.58
CA GLU A 107 -14.36 -26.30 2.07
C GLU A 107 -14.29 -26.17 3.60
N LEU A 108 -14.16 -24.95 4.09
CA LEU A 108 -14.05 -24.63 5.51
C LEU A 108 -15.38 -24.18 6.08
N THR A 109 -15.71 -24.73 7.24
CA THR A 109 -16.91 -24.35 7.97
C THR A 109 -16.72 -23.08 8.78
N ARG A 110 -17.82 -22.41 9.15
CA ARG A 110 -17.75 -21.21 10.03
C ARG A 110 -16.98 -21.45 11.33
N LYS A 111 -17.10 -22.65 11.92
CA LYS A 111 -16.39 -23.00 13.16
C LYS A 111 -14.88 -23.08 12.94
N GLU A 112 -14.46 -23.69 11.83
CA GLU A 112 -13.05 -23.83 11.46
C GLU A 112 -12.42 -22.47 11.13
N VAL A 113 -13.10 -21.64 10.33
CA VAL A 113 -12.62 -20.28 10.01
C VAL A 113 -12.48 -19.43 11.26
N LYS A 114 -13.46 -19.48 12.17
CA LYS A 114 -13.39 -18.76 13.43
C LYS A 114 -12.20 -19.22 14.28
N ALA A 115 -12.06 -20.52 14.49
CA ALA A 115 -10.97 -21.08 15.28
C ALA A 115 -9.59 -20.76 14.68
N PHE A 116 -9.47 -20.79 13.35
CA PHE A 116 -8.24 -20.44 12.66
C PHE A 116 -7.90 -18.95 12.80
N LEU A 117 -8.87 -18.07 12.61
CA LEU A 117 -8.65 -16.64 12.72
C LEU A 117 -8.37 -16.21 14.18
N ASP A 118 -9.01 -16.84 15.16
CA ASP A 118 -8.70 -16.64 16.58
C ASP A 118 -7.27 -17.09 16.92
N LEU A 119 -6.80 -18.21 16.33
CA LEU A 119 -5.39 -18.63 16.45
C LEU A 119 -4.45 -17.59 15.85
N ALA A 120 -4.73 -17.12 14.63
CA ALA A 120 -3.90 -16.10 13.96
C ALA A 120 -3.84 -14.78 14.76
N LEU A 121 -4.96 -14.34 15.32
CA LEU A 121 -5.02 -13.13 16.15
C LEU A 121 -4.22 -13.28 17.44
N ASN A 122 -4.32 -14.43 18.11
CA ASN A 122 -3.53 -14.71 19.32
C ASN A 122 -2.02 -14.73 19.02
N LEU A 123 -1.62 -15.30 17.88
CA LEU A 123 -0.23 -15.32 17.45
C LEU A 123 0.27 -13.91 17.08
N ALA A 124 -0.55 -13.13 16.38
CA ALA A 124 -0.24 -11.73 16.04
C ALA A 124 -0.03 -10.89 17.30
N GLN A 125 -0.90 -11.03 18.31
CA GLN A 125 -0.78 -10.30 19.58
C GLN A 125 0.46 -10.68 20.38
N ARG A 126 0.83 -11.98 20.40
CA ARG A 126 2.03 -12.45 21.11
C ARG A 126 3.32 -11.95 20.47
N LYS A 127 3.34 -11.82 19.14
CA LYS A 127 4.50 -11.35 18.39
C LYS A 127 4.55 -9.84 18.19
N ASP A 128 3.44 -9.14 18.43
CA ASP A 128 3.25 -7.75 18.02
C ASP A 128 3.52 -7.56 16.51
N ASP A 129 3.05 -8.52 15.71
CA ASP A 129 3.30 -8.56 14.27
C ASP A 129 2.03 -8.94 13.48
N PHE A 130 1.53 -7.98 12.69
CA PHE A 130 0.36 -8.14 11.84
C PHE A 130 0.64 -8.91 10.54
N ALA A 131 1.91 -9.21 10.24
CA ALA A 131 2.26 -10.13 9.16
C ALA A 131 1.61 -11.51 9.36
N VAL A 132 1.39 -11.91 10.62
CA VAL A 132 0.66 -13.14 10.96
C VAL A 132 -0.77 -13.13 10.41
N ILE A 133 -1.50 -12.01 10.56
CA ILE A 133 -2.85 -11.87 10.02
C ILE A 133 -2.80 -11.87 8.49
N THR A 134 -1.85 -11.13 7.90
CA THR A 134 -1.69 -11.09 6.45
C THR A 134 -1.47 -12.48 5.86
N TYR A 135 -0.62 -13.28 6.49
CA TYR A 135 -0.38 -14.67 6.09
C TYR A 135 -1.62 -15.54 6.27
N ALA A 136 -2.30 -15.44 7.42
CA ALA A 136 -3.53 -16.20 7.67
C ALA A 136 -4.65 -15.87 6.66
N VAL A 137 -4.83 -14.60 6.31
CA VAL A 137 -5.81 -14.17 5.30
C VAL A 137 -5.43 -14.75 3.93
N LYS A 138 -4.15 -14.69 3.54
CA LYS A 138 -3.66 -15.30 2.29
C LYS A 138 -3.89 -16.81 2.24
N MET A 139 -3.76 -17.52 3.36
CA MET A 139 -4.08 -18.95 3.43
C MET A 139 -5.57 -19.22 3.17
N LEU A 140 -6.46 -18.32 3.60
CA LEU A 140 -7.91 -18.45 3.37
C LEU A 140 -8.35 -18.00 1.96
N SER A 141 -7.60 -17.10 1.32
CA SER A 141 -8.05 -16.40 0.10
C SER A 141 -7.62 -17.04 -1.23
N SER A 142 -7.00 -18.23 -1.20
CA SER A 142 -6.62 -19.02 -2.37
C SER A 142 -6.20 -18.23 -3.63
N LYS A 143 -5.14 -17.40 -3.54
CA LYS A 143 -4.52 -16.86 -4.76
C LYS A 143 -3.58 -17.88 -5.38
N SER A 144 -4.02 -18.44 -6.51
CA SER A 144 -3.28 -19.30 -7.44
C SER A 144 -2.47 -18.46 -8.43
N ASP A 145 -1.58 -17.60 -7.93
CA ASP A 145 -0.83 -16.69 -8.82
C ASP A 145 0.59 -17.17 -9.13
N ASP A 146 1.08 -18.28 -8.57
CA ASP A 146 2.31 -18.93 -9.04
C ASP A 146 2.38 -20.39 -8.53
N ASP A 147 2.68 -21.28 -9.47
CA ASP A 147 2.90 -22.74 -9.40
C ASP A 147 1.70 -23.67 -9.12
N ASP A 148 1.55 -24.63 -10.04
CA ASP A 148 0.53 -25.67 -10.30
C ASP A 148 0.13 -26.62 -9.12
N GLU A 149 0.40 -26.27 -7.86
CA GLU A 149 0.20 -27.18 -6.71
C GLU A 149 -0.51 -26.58 -5.48
N LYS A 150 -0.90 -25.30 -5.49
CA LYS A 150 -1.58 -24.70 -4.32
C LYS A 150 -3.06 -25.09 -4.23
N ARG A 151 -3.47 -25.55 -3.04
CA ARG A 151 -4.84 -25.97 -2.71
C ARG A 151 -5.82 -24.81 -2.82
N LYS A 152 -7.00 -25.07 -3.38
CA LYS A 152 -8.12 -24.12 -3.42
C LYS A 152 -8.89 -24.20 -2.11
N VAL A 153 -8.93 -23.09 -1.37
CA VAL A 153 -9.72 -22.97 -0.14
C VAL A 153 -11.02 -22.26 -0.47
N LYS A 154 -12.14 -22.91 -0.14
CA LYS A 154 -13.48 -22.34 -0.23
C LYS A 154 -14.06 -22.19 1.16
N LEU A 155 -14.88 -21.17 1.34
CA LEU A 155 -15.63 -20.92 2.57
C LEU A 155 -17.09 -21.23 2.30
N ASP A 156 -17.75 -21.98 3.20
CA ASP A 156 -19.20 -22.13 3.12
C ASP A 156 -19.88 -20.74 3.26
N THR A 157 -21.13 -20.59 2.81
CA THR A 157 -21.83 -19.29 2.81
C THR A 157 -21.89 -18.64 4.20
N SER A 158 -22.06 -19.43 5.26
CA SER A 158 -22.12 -18.94 6.64
C SER A 158 -20.76 -18.52 7.17
N ALA A 159 -19.71 -19.22 6.75
CA ALA A 159 -18.32 -18.96 7.04
C ALA A 159 -17.88 -17.69 6.36
N LEU A 160 -18.21 -17.53 5.07
CA LEU A 160 -17.90 -16.34 4.28
C LEU A 160 -18.54 -15.09 4.89
N ARG A 161 -19.86 -15.12 5.18
CA ARG A 161 -20.55 -13.97 5.81
C ARG A 161 -19.94 -13.58 7.15
N TRP A 162 -19.63 -14.57 7.99
CA TRP A 162 -18.97 -14.30 9.27
C TRP A 162 -17.56 -13.74 9.08
N TYR A 163 -16.81 -14.29 8.14
CA TYR A 163 -15.46 -13.88 7.81
C TYR A 163 -15.41 -12.45 7.26
N LEU A 164 -16.31 -12.08 6.33
CA LEU A 164 -16.45 -10.72 5.82
C LEU A 164 -16.76 -9.73 6.94
N SER A 165 -17.73 -10.04 7.81
CA SER A 165 -18.03 -9.21 8.99
C SER A 165 -16.81 -9.04 9.89
N ARG A 166 -16.05 -10.11 10.11
CA ARG A 166 -14.86 -10.08 10.95
C ARG A 166 -13.71 -9.29 10.31
N MET A 167 -13.47 -9.46 9.02
CA MET A 167 -12.48 -8.71 8.25
C MET A 167 -12.85 -7.23 8.16
N HIS A 168 -14.14 -6.91 8.03
CA HIS A 168 -14.64 -5.55 8.09
C HIS A 168 -14.29 -4.90 9.44
N HIS A 169 -14.61 -5.54 10.56
CA HIS A 169 -14.22 -5.01 11.87
C HIS A 169 -12.70 -4.84 12.04
N LEU A 170 -11.90 -5.79 11.56
CA LEU A 170 -10.44 -5.70 11.61
C LEU A 170 -9.92 -4.55 10.74
N LEU A 171 -10.49 -4.34 9.56
CA LEU A 171 -10.14 -3.24 8.65
C LEU A 171 -10.42 -1.87 9.30
N LEU A 172 -11.57 -1.69 9.95
CA LEU A 172 -11.88 -0.42 10.63
C LEU A 172 -10.97 -0.15 11.84
N ALA A 173 -10.56 -1.22 12.55
CA ALA A 173 -9.60 -1.13 13.63
C ALA A 173 -8.19 -0.81 13.11
N TYR A 174 -7.80 -1.43 11.99
CA TYR A 174 -6.46 -1.42 11.40
C TYR A 174 -6.51 -1.12 9.89
N PRO A 175 -6.68 0.15 9.47
CA PRO A 175 -6.91 0.50 8.06
C PRO A 175 -5.79 0.10 7.09
N TYR A 176 -4.54 -0.09 7.57
CA TYR A 176 -3.44 -0.59 6.74
C TYR A 176 -3.65 -2.01 6.22
N LEU A 177 -4.63 -2.76 6.75
CA LEU A 177 -5.02 -4.07 6.21
C LEU A 177 -5.74 -3.95 4.86
N VAL A 178 -6.02 -2.74 4.38
CA VAL A 178 -6.76 -2.49 3.14
C VAL A 178 -6.19 -3.22 1.93
N HIS A 179 -4.85 -3.29 1.78
CA HIS A 179 -4.21 -4.02 0.68
C HIS A 179 -4.48 -5.52 0.72
N VAL A 180 -4.54 -6.09 1.94
CA VAL A 180 -4.83 -7.51 2.14
C VAL A 180 -6.30 -7.77 1.89
N VAL A 181 -7.18 -6.89 2.36
CA VAL A 181 -8.62 -6.99 2.09
C VAL A 181 -8.89 -6.93 0.59
N ASP A 182 -8.37 -5.92 -0.09
CA ASP A 182 -8.48 -5.74 -1.54
C ASP A 182 -7.92 -6.94 -2.32
N GLY A 183 -6.68 -7.33 -1.99
CA GLY A 183 -5.96 -8.35 -2.74
C GLY A 183 -6.47 -9.77 -2.50
N CYS A 184 -7.07 -10.05 -1.36
CA CYS A 184 -7.41 -11.40 -0.92
C CYS A 184 -8.91 -11.56 -0.64
N VAL A 185 -9.47 -10.72 0.22
CA VAL A 185 -10.82 -10.91 0.77
C VAL A 185 -11.90 -10.57 -0.24
N LEU A 186 -11.78 -9.43 -0.93
CA LEU A 186 -12.82 -8.94 -1.87
C LEU A 186 -12.86 -9.74 -3.18
N LYS A 187 -11.82 -10.54 -3.47
CA LYS A 187 -11.72 -11.38 -4.66
C LYS A 187 -12.21 -12.81 -4.44
N MET A 188 -12.69 -13.14 -3.24
CA MET A 188 -13.21 -14.47 -2.94
C MET A 188 -14.56 -14.71 -3.62
N GLU A 189 -14.81 -15.98 -3.96
CA GLU A 189 -16.07 -16.42 -4.53
C GLU A 189 -17.22 -16.21 -3.52
N GLY A 190 -18.31 -15.58 -3.96
CA GLY A 190 -19.51 -15.35 -3.15
C GLY A 190 -19.58 -14.01 -2.39
N VAL A 191 -18.59 -13.12 -2.56
CA VAL A 191 -18.64 -11.75 -2.01
C VAL A 191 -19.59 -10.89 -2.86
N GLU A 192 -20.58 -10.28 -2.22
CA GLU A 192 -21.55 -9.41 -2.89
C GLU A 192 -21.07 -7.96 -2.93
N VAL A 193 -21.41 -7.23 -4.00
CA VAL A 193 -21.04 -5.80 -4.13
C VAL A 193 -21.57 -4.95 -2.98
N GLU A 194 -22.72 -5.32 -2.39
CA GLU A 194 -23.29 -4.64 -1.23
C GLU A 194 -22.40 -4.75 0.02
N ASP A 195 -21.76 -5.90 0.24
CA ASP A 195 -20.81 -6.06 1.35
C ASP A 195 -19.57 -5.19 1.12
N ILE A 196 -19.08 -5.12 -0.13
CA ILE A 196 -17.93 -4.29 -0.52
C ILE A 196 -18.27 -2.80 -0.34
N LYS A 197 -19.45 -2.37 -0.79
CA LYS A 197 -19.94 -1.01 -0.62
C LYS A 197 -19.97 -0.61 0.84
N LYS A 198 -20.59 -1.43 1.69
CA LYS A 198 -20.65 -1.19 3.13
C LYS A 198 -19.25 -1.08 3.76
N MET A 199 -18.33 -1.97 3.39
CA MET A 199 -16.93 -1.91 3.85
C MET A 199 -16.22 -0.65 3.37
N GLY A 200 -16.42 -0.24 2.11
CA GLY A 200 -15.84 0.95 1.53
C GLY A 200 -16.35 2.23 2.18
N ASP A 201 -17.65 2.34 2.42
CA ASP A 201 -18.27 3.52 3.05
C ASP A 201 -17.79 3.69 4.51
N ASP A 202 -17.77 2.59 5.28
CA ASP A 202 -17.26 2.62 6.65
C ASP A 202 -15.74 2.90 6.69
N LEU A 203 -14.97 2.33 5.76
CA LEU A 203 -13.54 2.61 5.61
C LEU A 203 -13.28 4.09 5.28
N TYR A 204 -14.06 4.68 4.37
CA TYR A 204 -13.95 6.08 3.99
C TYR A 204 -14.19 6.99 5.20
N ARG A 205 -15.24 6.71 5.99
CA ARG A 205 -15.56 7.47 7.21
C ARG A 205 -14.44 7.39 8.24
N VAL A 206 -13.94 6.21 8.54
CA VAL A 206 -12.80 6.03 9.47
C VAL A 206 -11.54 6.71 8.92
N GLY A 207 -11.29 6.62 7.61
CA GLY A 207 -10.19 7.28 6.94
C GLY A 207 -10.26 8.80 7.09
N LYS A 208 -11.43 9.39 6.85
CA LYS A 208 -11.68 10.83 7.02
C LYS A 208 -11.49 11.28 8.47
N GLU A 209 -12.07 10.56 9.43
CA GLU A 209 -11.97 10.88 10.87
C GLU A 209 -10.51 10.84 11.37
N LYS A 210 -9.74 9.83 10.95
CA LYS A 210 -8.35 9.63 11.37
C LYS A 210 -7.32 10.31 10.46
N ARG A 211 -7.76 11.00 9.39
CA ARG A 211 -6.91 11.59 8.33
C ARG A 211 -5.98 10.57 7.66
N LEU A 212 -6.49 9.36 7.44
CA LEU A 212 -5.81 8.28 6.72
C LEU A 212 -6.27 8.28 5.26
N TRP A 213 -5.62 9.09 4.43
CA TRP A 213 -6.03 9.32 3.04
C TRP A 213 -5.86 8.09 2.13
N GLU A 214 -4.97 7.17 2.49
CA GLU A 214 -4.86 5.86 1.83
C GLU A 214 -6.16 5.04 1.97
N ALA A 215 -6.77 5.04 3.16
CA ALA A 215 -8.05 4.37 3.38
C ALA A 215 -9.17 5.01 2.55
N CYS A 216 -9.22 6.35 2.48
CA CYS A 216 -10.15 7.07 1.63
C CYS A 216 -9.94 6.77 0.14
N SER A 217 -8.67 6.71 -0.29
CA SER A 217 -8.27 6.36 -1.65
C SER A 217 -8.80 4.96 -2.02
N TYR A 218 -8.53 3.96 -1.20
CA TYR A 218 -9.02 2.61 -1.45
C TYR A 218 -10.55 2.50 -1.46
N ALA A 219 -11.24 3.23 -0.57
CA ALA A 219 -12.69 3.25 -0.58
C ALA A 219 -13.26 3.80 -1.91
N LEU A 220 -12.67 4.89 -2.44
CA LEU A 220 -13.04 5.40 -3.77
C LEU A 220 -12.67 4.43 -4.88
N TYR A 221 -11.48 3.84 -4.82
CA TYR A 221 -11.03 2.84 -5.78
C TYR A 221 -12.01 1.66 -5.85
N TRP A 222 -12.45 1.11 -4.72
CA TRP A 222 -13.45 0.03 -4.67
C TRP A 222 -14.78 0.45 -5.30
N SER A 223 -15.23 1.68 -5.05
CA SER A 223 -16.46 2.19 -5.66
C SER A 223 -16.40 2.23 -7.19
N ILE A 224 -15.22 2.55 -7.74
CA ILE A 224 -14.99 2.57 -9.19
C ILE A 224 -14.87 1.13 -9.69
N GLU A 225 -14.05 0.31 -9.05
CA GLU A 225 -13.70 -1.06 -9.48
C GLU A 225 -14.92 -1.99 -9.51
N TYR A 226 -15.78 -1.90 -8.50
CA TYR A 226 -16.99 -2.71 -8.34
C TYR A 226 -18.27 -1.99 -8.76
N GLY A 227 -18.18 -0.72 -9.17
CA GLY A 227 -19.27 0.00 -9.84
C GLY A 227 -20.47 0.38 -8.97
N TYR A 228 -20.24 0.71 -7.69
CA TYR A 228 -21.28 1.21 -6.78
C TYR A 228 -21.11 2.72 -6.49
N GLU A 229 -22.15 3.37 -5.98
CA GLU A 229 -22.10 4.77 -5.53
C GLU A 229 -21.82 4.86 -4.02
N PRO A 230 -20.80 5.62 -3.59
CA PRO A 230 -20.45 5.72 -2.16
C PRO A 230 -21.46 6.60 -1.42
N GLU A 231 -22.07 6.07 -0.35
CA GLU A 231 -23.03 6.82 0.47
C GLU A 231 -22.33 7.76 1.46
N ALA A 232 -21.13 7.38 1.93
CA ALA A 232 -20.36 8.17 2.90
C ALA A 232 -19.77 9.47 2.30
N GLY A 233 -19.98 9.71 0.99
CA GLY A 233 -19.51 10.86 0.22
C GLY A 233 -20.44 12.08 0.20
N GLY A 234 -21.59 12.01 0.88
CA GLY A 234 -22.64 13.04 0.87
C GLY A 234 -22.22 14.47 1.20
N ASP A 235 -21.02 14.68 1.76
CA ASP A 235 -20.35 15.98 1.86
C ASP A 235 -19.07 15.98 1.00
N ASN A 236 -19.26 16.34 -0.27
CA ASN A 236 -18.31 16.75 -1.29
C ASN A 236 -16.88 16.14 -1.17
N ILE A 237 -16.74 14.89 -1.62
CA ILE A 237 -15.49 14.12 -1.73
C ILE A 237 -14.35 14.97 -2.35
N ALA A 238 -14.66 15.79 -3.35
CA ALA A 238 -13.67 16.62 -4.02
C ALA A 238 -13.06 17.68 -3.09
N GLU A 239 -13.81 18.29 -2.16
CA GLU A 239 -13.20 19.24 -1.21
C GLU A 239 -12.32 18.53 -0.20
N GLU A 240 -12.74 17.36 0.28
CA GLU A 240 -11.94 16.57 1.20
C GLU A 240 -10.64 16.10 0.54
N ALA A 241 -10.71 15.67 -0.72
CA ALA A 241 -9.53 15.31 -1.49
C ALA A 241 -8.58 16.51 -1.68
N VAL A 242 -9.10 17.68 -2.04
CA VAL A 242 -8.29 18.91 -2.15
C VAL A 242 -7.68 19.30 -0.80
N ARG A 243 -8.42 19.16 0.30
CA ARG A 243 -7.96 19.47 1.67
C ARG A 243 -6.91 18.48 2.18
N SER A 244 -6.97 17.23 1.73
CA SER A 244 -6.02 16.19 2.13
C SER A 244 -4.60 16.47 1.66
N GLU A 245 -4.45 17.22 0.56
CA GLU A 245 -3.18 17.40 -0.15
C GLU A 245 -2.50 16.07 -0.54
N ASP A 246 -3.28 14.98 -0.63
CA ASP A 246 -2.82 13.65 -1.03
C ASP A 246 -3.02 13.45 -2.54
N CYS A 247 -1.92 13.14 -3.23
CA CYS A 247 -1.90 13.03 -4.69
C CYS A 247 -2.81 11.90 -5.21
N ILE A 248 -2.85 10.77 -4.52
CA ILE A 248 -3.60 9.58 -4.95
C ILE A 248 -5.08 9.79 -4.66
N PHE A 249 -5.41 10.33 -3.49
CA PHE A 249 -6.79 10.63 -3.14
C PHE A 249 -7.41 11.66 -4.08
N MET A 250 -6.67 12.71 -4.45
CA MET A 250 -7.10 13.69 -5.45
C MET A 250 -7.34 13.04 -6.82
N LEU A 251 -6.43 12.18 -7.28
CA LEU A 251 -6.62 11.49 -8.56
C LEU A 251 -7.88 10.62 -8.55
N LEU A 252 -8.08 9.81 -7.50
CA LEU A 252 -9.25 8.94 -7.40
C LEU A 252 -10.56 9.72 -7.24
N ALA A 253 -10.55 10.87 -6.55
CA ALA A 253 -11.70 11.77 -6.48
C ALA A 253 -12.06 12.35 -7.86
N TYR A 254 -11.07 12.73 -8.67
CA TYR A 254 -11.30 13.17 -10.04
C TYR A 254 -11.87 12.05 -10.93
N LEU A 255 -11.29 10.84 -10.87
CA LEU A 255 -11.79 9.69 -11.64
C LEU A 255 -13.22 9.32 -11.24
N ARG A 256 -13.54 9.43 -9.94
CA ARG A 256 -14.90 9.21 -9.44
C ARG A 256 -15.87 10.25 -9.97
N ALA A 257 -15.54 11.53 -9.88
CA ALA A 257 -16.37 12.61 -10.42
C ALA A 257 -16.65 12.44 -11.92
N ARG A 258 -15.67 11.91 -12.68
CA ARG A 258 -15.86 11.55 -14.09
C ARG A 258 -16.83 10.39 -14.30
N LYS A 259 -16.72 9.33 -13.48
CA LYS A 259 -17.63 8.19 -13.54
C LYS A 259 -19.08 8.58 -13.21
N ASP A 260 -19.26 9.50 -12.26
CA ASP A 260 -20.57 9.98 -11.82
C ASP A 260 -21.16 11.06 -12.76
N GLY A 261 -20.33 11.65 -13.64
CA GLY A 261 -20.74 12.78 -14.48
C GLY A 261 -20.93 14.09 -13.69
N ASP A 262 -20.26 14.23 -12.54
CA ASP A 262 -20.31 15.44 -11.72
C ASP A 262 -19.30 16.48 -12.24
N ASP A 263 -19.78 17.33 -13.14
CA ASP A 263 -18.98 18.40 -13.74
C ASP A 263 -18.49 19.42 -12.70
N ALA A 264 -19.24 19.69 -11.62
CA ALA A 264 -18.82 20.64 -10.60
C ALA A 264 -17.62 20.11 -9.79
N ALA A 265 -17.66 18.83 -9.40
CA ALA A 265 -16.54 18.17 -8.75
C ALA A 265 -15.33 18.05 -9.69
N LYS A 266 -15.55 17.67 -10.96
CA LYS A 266 -14.48 17.62 -11.98
C LYS A 266 -13.79 18.96 -12.14
N ASP A 267 -14.54 20.03 -12.38
CA ASP A 267 -14.00 21.38 -12.59
C ASP A 267 -13.15 21.83 -11.40
N LYS A 268 -13.59 21.52 -10.18
CA LYS A 268 -12.83 21.81 -8.96
C LYS A 268 -11.48 21.10 -8.95
N MET A 269 -11.45 19.81 -9.32
CA MET A 269 -10.21 19.05 -9.40
C MET A 269 -9.28 19.56 -10.51
N VAL A 270 -9.84 19.95 -11.66
CA VAL A 270 -9.09 20.56 -12.77
C VAL A 270 -8.47 21.89 -12.36
N ILE A 271 -9.22 22.77 -11.68
CA ILE A 271 -8.71 24.03 -11.13
C ILE A 271 -7.56 23.77 -10.16
N LYS A 272 -7.73 22.78 -9.26
CA LYS A 272 -6.66 22.41 -8.31
C LYS A 272 -5.43 21.87 -9.01
N ALA A 273 -5.58 21.03 -10.04
CA ALA A 273 -4.47 20.51 -10.83
C ALA A 273 -3.68 21.64 -11.51
N LYS A 274 -4.38 22.63 -12.08
CA LYS A 274 -3.75 23.84 -12.66
C LYS A 274 -2.98 24.66 -11.62
N GLU A 275 -3.52 24.80 -10.41
CA GLU A 275 -2.83 25.48 -9.30
C GLU A 275 -1.54 24.74 -8.88
N LEU A 276 -1.64 23.42 -8.67
CA LEU A 276 -0.53 22.58 -8.20
C LEU A 276 0.58 22.44 -9.26
N ARG A 277 0.22 22.43 -10.54
CA ARG A 277 1.17 22.51 -11.66
C ARG A 277 2.13 23.68 -11.51
N ASP A 278 1.63 24.85 -11.11
CA ASP A 278 2.45 26.07 -11.03
C ASP A 278 3.24 26.17 -9.73
N LYS A 279 2.68 25.66 -8.62
CA LYS A 279 3.23 25.83 -7.27
C LYS A 279 4.13 24.68 -6.83
N ASP A 280 3.73 23.43 -7.07
CA ASP A 280 4.35 22.24 -6.49
C ASP A 280 4.23 21.02 -7.42
N PHE A 281 4.71 21.17 -8.65
CA PHE A 281 4.59 20.13 -9.67
C PHE A 281 5.22 18.80 -9.24
N GLU A 282 6.41 18.83 -8.64
CA GLU A 282 7.20 17.64 -8.32
C GLU A 282 6.47 16.68 -7.38
N ARG A 283 5.65 17.21 -6.47
CA ARG A 283 4.86 16.41 -5.54
C ARG A 283 3.57 15.85 -6.14
N TYR A 284 2.98 16.56 -7.10
CA TYR A 284 1.64 16.26 -7.64
C TYR A 284 1.64 15.86 -9.11
N TRP A 285 2.81 15.62 -9.71
CA TRP A 285 2.97 15.39 -11.14
C TRP A 285 2.04 14.29 -11.66
N LEU A 286 1.83 13.21 -10.89
CA LEU A 286 0.97 12.09 -11.27
C LEU A 286 -0.49 12.53 -11.42
N PHE A 287 -1.03 13.22 -10.41
CA PHE A 287 -2.39 13.77 -10.45
C PHE A 287 -2.53 14.78 -11.60
N VAL A 288 -1.59 15.72 -11.72
CA VAL A 288 -1.63 16.75 -12.75
C VAL A 288 -1.55 16.13 -14.16
N TYR A 289 -0.69 15.13 -14.35
CA TYR A 289 -0.52 14.43 -15.62
C TYR A 289 -1.79 13.69 -16.05
N GLU A 290 -2.39 12.90 -15.17
CA GLU A 290 -3.58 12.14 -15.52
C GLU A 290 -4.76 13.06 -15.82
N VAL A 291 -4.96 14.14 -15.04
CA VAL A 291 -5.98 15.15 -15.37
C VAL A 291 -5.68 15.80 -16.73
N TYR A 292 -4.42 16.11 -17.03
CA TYR A 292 -4.01 16.66 -18.33
C TYR A 292 -4.35 15.72 -19.49
N ARG A 293 -4.05 14.44 -19.32
CA ARG A 293 -4.29 13.42 -20.32
C ARG A 293 -5.76 13.30 -20.71
N PHE A 294 -6.66 13.43 -19.74
CA PHE A 294 -8.11 13.33 -19.97
C PHE A 294 -8.74 14.62 -20.50
N GLU A 295 -8.35 15.79 -19.99
CA GLU A 295 -8.95 17.07 -20.39
C GLU A 295 -8.33 17.64 -21.68
N GLY A 296 -7.12 17.20 -22.05
CA GLY A 296 -6.42 17.62 -23.27
C GLY A 296 -5.93 19.08 -23.26
N GLU A 297 -5.12 19.46 -24.25
CA GLU A 297 -4.45 20.77 -24.33
C GLU A 297 -5.37 21.99 -24.24
N VAL A 298 -6.61 21.88 -24.72
CA VAL A 298 -7.56 23.00 -24.88
C VAL A 298 -7.84 23.69 -23.54
N LEU A 299 -7.96 22.92 -22.45
CA LEU A 299 -8.24 23.47 -21.11
C LEU A 299 -6.96 23.98 -20.40
N TRP A 300 -5.76 23.61 -20.85
CA TRP A 300 -4.51 23.85 -20.11
C TRP A 300 -3.74 25.10 -20.54
N HIS A 301 -4.02 25.63 -21.73
CA HIS A 301 -3.42 26.85 -22.27
C HIS A 301 -4.14 28.17 -21.90
N GLU A 302 -5.25 28.14 -21.15
CA GLU A 302 -6.07 29.34 -20.86
C GLU A 302 -5.41 30.43 -19.98
N ARG A 303 -4.12 30.34 -19.64
CA ARG A 303 -3.39 31.49 -19.06
C ARG A 303 -2.73 32.42 -20.08
N ASP A 304 -2.61 32.03 -21.34
CA ASP A 304 -1.96 32.89 -22.34
C ASP A 304 -2.90 33.94 -22.95
N ASN A 305 -4.22 33.79 -22.83
CA ASN A 305 -5.19 34.72 -23.42
C ASN A 305 -5.71 35.81 -22.45
N ALA A 306 -5.37 35.74 -21.16
CA ALA A 306 -5.82 36.73 -20.17
C ALA A 306 -4.85 37.92 -20.00
N ASN A 307 -3.63 37.84 -20.53
CA ASN A 307 -2.65 38.92 -20.48
C ASN A 307 -2.15 39.24 -21.89
N GLY A 308 -2.92 40.03 -22.62
CA GLY A 308 -2.48 40.61 -23.89
C GLY A 308 -1.18 41.40 -23.71
N LYS A 309 -0.04 40.78 -24.05
CA LYS A 309 1.22 41.48 -24.28
C LYS A 309 1.90 40.95 -25.53
N SER A 310 2.36 41.92 -26.31
CA SER A 310 2.83 41.86 -27.70
C SER A 310 3.89 40.81 -28.00
N LYS A 311 3.86 40.35 -29.26
CA LYS A 311 4.93 39.65 -29.96
C LYS A 311 6.28 40.38 -29.85
N ASP A 312 7.34 39.59 -29.98
CA ASP A 312 8.76 39.94 -30.10
C ASP A 312 9.58 40.13 -28.82
N LYS A 313 9.90 39.00 -28.17
CA LYS A 313 11.23 38.68 -27.61
C LYS A 313 11.44 37.15 -27.67
N PRO A 314 12.68 36.64 -27.82
CA PRO A 314 12.94 35.20 -27.79
C PRO A 314 12.50 34.65 -26.43
N LYS A 315 11.41 33.89 -26.40
CA LYS A 315 10.86 33.29 -25.18
C LYS A 315 11.91 32.32 -24.63
N LYS A 316 12.53 32.67 -23.49
CA LYS A 316 13.15 31.66 -22.62
C LYS A 316 12.08 30.61 -22.37
N ILE A 317 12.30 29.38 -22.83
CA ILE A 317 11.39 28.24 -22.58
C ILE A 317 11.14 28.21 -21.08
N SER A 318 9.90 28.53 -20.69
CA SER A 318 9.55 28.58 -19.29
C SER A 318 9.61 27.18 -18.70
N ARG A 319 9.76 27.06 -17.38
CA ARG A 319 9.70 25.76 -16.69
C ARG A 319 8.41 25.01 -17.04
N LEU A 320 7.32 25.75 -17.24
CA LEU A 320 6.01 25.25 -17.67
C LEU A 320 6.04 24.64 -19.07
N ASP A 321 6.65 25.33 -20.04
CA ASP A 321 6.75 24.83 -21.42
C ASP A 321 7.56 23.51 -21.48
N LYS A 322 8.55 23.35 -20.60
CA LYS A 322 9.30 22.08 -20.47
C LYS A 322 8.43 20.95 -19.90
N ILE A 323 7.63 21.25 -18.88
CA ILE A 323 6.74 20.27 -18.24
C ILE A 323 5.63 19.83 -19.19
N LEU A 324 5.00 20.78 -19.89
CA LEU A 324 3.97 20.48 -20.88
C LEU A 324 4.54 19.67 -22.05
N GLY A 325 5.73 20.01 -22.55
CA GLY A 325 6.41 19.20 -23.54
C GLY A 325 6.71 17.77 -23.06
N GLN A 326 7.06 17.58 -21.78
CA GLN A 326 7.20 16.24 -21.21
C GLN A 326 5.86 15.48 -21.15
N PHE A 327 4.77 16.16 -20.78
CA PHE A 327 3.44 15.56 -20.74
C PHE A 327 2.91 15.21 -22.12
N GLU A 328 3.14 16.06 -23.11
CA GLU A 328 2.84 15.78 -24.52
C GLU A 328 3.62 14.54 -25.00
N CYS A 329 4.93 14.46 -24.74
CA CYS A 329 5.70 13.27 -25.10
C CYS A 329 5.17 11.99 -24.43
N LEU A 330 4.82 12.05 -23.13
CA LEU A 330 4.25 10.90 -22.43
C LEU A 330 2.87 10.51 -23.01
N ARG A 331 2.03 11.50 -23.31
CA ARG A 331 0.69 11.30 -23.87
C ARG A 331 0.75 10.74 -25.30
N GLU A 332 1.64 11.26 -26.15
CA GLU A 332 1.91 10.76 -27.50
C GLU A 332 2.46 9.32 -27.48
N ALA A 333 3.28 9.00 -26.48
CA ALA A 333 3.76 7.64 -26.24
C ALA A 333 2.68 6.70 -25.66
N GLY A 334 1.46 7.20 -25.41
CA GLY A 334 0.36 6.42 -24.85
C GLY A 334 0.57 6.02 -23.38
N ILE A 335 1.46 6.70 -22.65
CA ILE A 335 1.80 6.31 -21.27
C ILE A 335 0.67 6.69 -20.33
N SER A 336 0.17 5.69 -19.62
CA SER A 336 -0.84 5.80 -18.57
C SER A 336 -0.29 5.24 -17.27
N PHE A 337 -0.55 5.89 -16.15
CA PHE A 337 -0.31 5.32 -14.83
C PHE A 337 -1.59 4.69 -14.23
N ILE A 338 -2.67 4.71 -15.00
CA ILE A 338 -3.93 4.01 -14.72
C ILE A 338 -3.99 2.78 -15.64
N VAL A 339 -4.26 1.61 -15.09
CA VAL A 339 -4.40 0.37 -15.87
C VAL A 339 -5.61 0.49 -16.81
N ASP A 340 -5.48 0.02 -18.05
CA ASP A 340 -6.49 0.20 -19.10
C ASP A 340 -7.88 -0.31 -18.67
N ASP A 341 -7.97 -1.53 -18.12
CA ASP A 341 -9.21 -2.11 -17.59
C ASP A 341 -9.89 -1.21 -16.54
N PHE A 342 -9.09 -0.55 -15.70
CA PHE A 342 -9.60 0.37 -14.68
C PHE A 342 -10.01 1.71 -15.31
N SER A 343 -9.26 2.19 -16.31
CA SER A 343 -9.59 3.40 -17.07
C SER A 343 -10.92 3.26 -17.80
N GLU A 344 -11.24 2.09 -18.37
CA GLU A 344 -12.54 1.83 -18.99
C GLU A 344 -13.67 1.95 -17.98
N LYS A 345 -13.49 1.48 -16.75
CA LYS A 345 -14.48 1.61 -15.66
C LYS A 345 -14.68 3.04 -15.16
N CYS A 346 -13.75 3.96 -15.48
CA CYS A 346 -13.83 5.38 -15.16
C CYS A 346 -14.55 6.19 -16.25
N ASN A 347 -14.60 5.66 -17.48
CA ASN A 347 -15.26 6.30 -18.60
C ASN A 347 -16.70 5.78 -18.70
N ARG A 348 -17.67 6.68 -18.57
CA ARG A 348 -19.06 6.44 -19.01
C ARG A 348 -19.35 7.29 -20.23
#